data_AF-A0A351F1D0-F1
#
_entry.id   AF-A0A351F1D0-F1
#
_cell.length_a   1.000
_cell.length_b   1.000
_cell.length_c   1.000
_cell.angle_alpha   90.00
_cell.angle_beta   90.00
_cell.angle_gamma   90.00
#
_symmetry.space_group_name_H-M   'P 1'
#
loop_
_entity.id
_entity.type
_entity.pdbx_description
1 polymer ?
#
loop_
_entity_poly.entity_id
_entity_poly.type
_entity_poly.pdbx_seq_one_letter_code
_entity_poly.pdbx_strand_id
1 'polypeptide(L)'
;MHSNIENTFGKDISHEANLFAAEFLMPEKDIAKDLENGLTIDTLAMLKKKWKCSMISLVYRANDLELITENQKRYLEKQFNQMKIRKREPVELDIPREQPKLLRDIITKYRQRQKLSVKQLAEFFNLNENDFLDRYNLR
;
A
#
# COMPACT_ATOMS: atom_id res chain seq x y z
N MET A 1 -10.40 13.74 6.22
CA MET A 1 -10.46 14.12 7.64
C MET A 1 -11.25 13.02 8.32
N HIS A 2 -10.60 12.18 9.10
CA HIS A 2 -11.26 11.05 9.77
C HIS A 2 -12.29 11.59 10.76
N SER A 3 -13.50 11.06 10.69
CA SER A 3 -14.60 11.33 11.62
C SER A 3 -14.15 11.01 13.04
N ASN A 4 -14.44 11.92 13.98
CA ASN A 4 -14.26 11.72 15.42
C ASN A 4 -15.05 10.48 15.86
N ILE A 5 -14.35 9.36 15.98
CA ILE A 5 -14.83 8.21 16.74
C ILE A 5 -14.58 8.55 18.20
N GLU A 6 -15.65 8.74 18.98
CA GLU A 6 -15.53 8.90 20.43
C GLU A 6 -14.79 7.69 21.00
N ASN A 7 -13.61 7.94 21.58
CA ASN A 7 -12.74 6.93 22.14
C ASN A 7 -13.35 6.40 23.45
N THR A 8 -14.28 5.46 23.32
CA THR A 8 -15.07 4.88 24.41
C THR A 8 -14.31 3.83 25.23
N PHE A 9 -13.09 3.45 24.83
CA PHE A 9 -12.35 2.33 25.44
C PHE A 9 -10.91 2.64 25.86
N GLY A 10 -10.45 3.89 25.78
CA GLY A 10 -9.07 4.26 26.18
C GLY A 10 -7.96 3.62 25.33
N LYS A 11 -8.32 2.94 24.24
CA LYS A 11 -7.40 2.36 23.26
C LYS A 11 -7.22 3.32 22.11
N ASP A 12 -5.98 3.55 21.69
CA ASP A 12 -5.72 4.31 20.48
C ASP A 12 -5.94 3.40 19.26
N ILE A 13 -7.19 3.30 18.82
CA ILE A 13 -7.62 2.55 17.63
C ILE A 13 -6.80 2.95 16.40
N SER A 14 -6.39 4.22 16.30
CA SER A 14 -5.62 4.70 15.15
C SER A 14 -4.20 4.15 15.18
N HIS A 15 -3.58 4.10 16.37
CA HIS A 15 -2.27 3.50 16.54
C HIS A 15 -2.30 1.99 16.25
N GLU A 16 -3.27 1.25 16.79
CA GLU A 16 -3.42 -0.19 16.52
C GLU A 16 -3.64 -0.47 15.01
N ALA A 17 -4.46 0.34 14.34
CA ALA A 17 -4.68 0.22 12.90
C ALA A 17 -3.41 0.50 12.09
N ASN A 18 -2.60 1.49 12.50
CA ASN A 18 -1.33 1.79 11.86
C ASN A 18 -0.32 0.65 12.04
N LEU A 19 -0.23 0.06 13.24
CA LEU A 19 0.62 -1.11 13.50
C LEU A 19 0.21 -2.31 12.64
N PHE A 20 -1.10 -2.60 12.57
CA PHE A 20 -1.62 -3.66 11.71
C PHE A 20 -1.28 -3.42 10.23
N ALA A 21 -1.51 -2.21 9.72
CA ALA A 21 -1.21 -1.86 8.34
C ALA A 21 0.29 -1.95 8.04
N ALA A 22 1.13 -1.52 8.99
CA ALA A 22 2.57 -1.60 8.87
C ALA A 22 3.06 -3.06 8.78
N GLU A 23 2.56 -3.96 9.63
CA GLU A 23 2.89 -5.39 9.54
C GLU A 23 2.36 -6.03 8.25
N PHE A 24 1.15 -5.67 7.82
CA PHE A 24 0.54 -6.21 6.61
C PHE A 24 1.31 -5.79 5.34
N LEU A 25 1.72 -4.52 5.25
CA LEU A 25 2.40 -3.96 4.08
C LEU A 25 3.91 -4.20 4.10
N MET A 26 4.50 -4.23 5.30
CA MET A 26 5.95 -4.27 5.53
C MET A 26 6.28 -5.28 6.65
N PRO A 27 6.08 -6.59 6.43
CA PRO A 27 6.25 -7.60 7.47
C PRO A 27 7.66 -7.59 8.07
N GLU A 28 7.76 -7.73 9.39
CA GLU A 28 9.02 -7.54 10.13
C GLU A 28 10.14 -8.44 9.58
N LYS A 29 9.81 -9.74 9.45
CA LYS A 29 10.70 -10.80 8.94
C LYS A 29 11.33 -10.49 7.58
N ASP A 30 10.66 -9.66 6.78
CA ASP A 30 11.03 -9.35 5.40
C ASP A 30 11.71 -7.97 5.32
N ILE A 31 11.25 -6.98 6.10
CA ILE A 31 11.75 -5.60 6.03
C ILE A 31 12.93 -5.29 6.96
N ALA A 32 13.13 -6.02 8.06
CA ALA A 32 14.15 -5.65 9.06
C ALA A 32 15.54 -5.44 8.45
N LYS A 33 16.00 -6.39 7.62
CA LYS A 33 17.30 -6.34 6.94
C LYS A 33 17.48 -5.13 6.01
N ASP A 34 16.39 -4.61 5.46
CA ASP A 34 16.43 -3.43 4.60
C ASP A 34 16.63 -2.14 5.42
N LEU A 35 16.21 -2.13 6.68
CA LEU A 35 16.19 -0.95 7.56
C LEU A 35 17.41 -0.88 8.51
N GLU A 36 18.07 -2.02 8.77
CA GLU A 36 19.18 -2.15 9.72
C GLU A 36 20.42 -1.31 9.37
N ASN A 37 20.70 -1.07 8.08
CA ASN A 37 21.93 -0.41 7.63
C ASN A 37 21.89 1.14 7.70
N GLY A 38 20.96 1.68 8.50
CA GLY A 38 20.78 3.12 8.67
C GLY A 38 19.90 3.77 7.60
N LEU A 39 19.09 4.73 8.04
CA LEU A 39 18.12 5.41 7.19
C LEU A 39 18.58 6.82 6.85
N THR A 40 18.58 7.13 5.55
CA THR A 40 18.75 8.45 4.96
C THR A 40 17.59 8.70 3.99
N ILE A 41 17.43 9.92 3.51
CA ILE A 41 16.41 10.22 2.50
C ILE A 41 16.61 9.37 1.23
N ASP A 42 17.86 9.14 0.83
CA ASP A 42 18.19 8.33 -0.34
C ASP A 42 17.86 6.85 -0.15
N THR A 43 18.19 6.28 1.02
CA THR A 43 17.83 4.87 1.29
C THR A 43 16.32 4.70 1.38
N LEU A 44 15.61 5.65 1.99
CA LEU A 44 14.15 5.67 2.02
C LEU A 44 13.54 5.75 0.61
N ALA A 45 14.11 6.55 -0.29
CA ALA A 45 13.66 6.66 -1.68
C ALA A 45 13.82 5.33 -2.44
N MET A 46 14.91 4.59 -2.20
CA MET A 46 15.10 3.25 -2.75
C MET A 46 14.09 2.25 -2.17
N LEU A 47 13.93 2.23 -0.85
CA LEU A 47 13.03 1.31 -0.17
C LEU A 47 11.56 1.56 -0.51
N LYS A 48 11.16 2.82 -0.72
CA LYS A 48 9.83 3.17 -1.23
C LYS A 48 9.49 2.41 -2.52
N LYS A 49 10.43 2.28 -3.45
CA LYS A 49 10.19 1.57 -4.72
C LYS A 49 9.99 0.06 -4.50
N LYS A 50 10.73 -0.53 -3.54
CA LYS A 50 10.62 -1.94 -3.17
C LYS A 50 9.30 -2.23 -2.45
N TRP A 51 9.01 -1.46 -1.40
CA TRP A 51 7.88 -1.68 -0.47
C TRP A 51 6.58 -1.03 -0.92
N LYS A 52 6.64 -0.18 -1.95
CA LYS A 52 5.52 0.61 -2.47
C LYS A 52 4.78 1.45 -1.44
N CYS A 53 5.43 1.74 -0.30
CA CYS A 53 4.92 2.54 0.80
C CYS A 53 5.50 3.96 0.75
N SER A 54 4.98 4.87 1.57
CA SER A 54 5.60 6.20 1.71
C SER A 54 6.93 6.09 2.45
N MET A 55 7.87 6.99 2.14
CA MET A 55 9.14 7.11 2.86
C MET A 55 8.90 7.41 4.34
N ILE A 56 7.88 8.20 4.68
CA ILE A 56 7.57 8.46 6.09
C ILE A 56 7.06 7.20 6.79
N SER A 57 6.23 6.38 6.14
CA SER A 57 5.78 5.08 6.68
C SER A 57 6.95 4.14 6.96
N LEU A 58 8.00 4.16 6.12
CA LEU A 58 9.22 3.39 6.34
C LEU A 58 9.99 3.87 7.59
N VAL A 59 10.03 5.19 7.84
CA VAL A 59 10.61 5.74 9.07
C VAL A 59 9.83 5.31 10.31
N TYR A 60 8.50 5.37 10.28
CA TYR A 60 7.66 4.88 11.38
C TYR A 60 7.88 3.38 11.60
N ARG A 61 7.89 2.57 10.54
CA ARG A 61 8.12 1.14 10.63
C ARG A 61 9.48 0.79 11.25
N ALA A 62 10.55 1.49 10.86
CA ALA A 62 11.86 1.29 11.45
C ALA A 62 11.90 1.63 12.95
N ASN A 63 11.15 2.65 13.35
CA ASN A 63 11.03 3.04 14.75
C ASN A 63 10.18 2.05 15.56
N ASP A 64 9.08 1.55 14.99
CA ASP A 64 8.21 0.54 15.61
C ASP A 64 8.95 -0.79 15.82
N LEU A 65 9.94 -1.09 14.97
CA LEU A 65 10.84 -2.25 15.10
C LEU A 65 12.10 -1.97 15.92
N GLU A 66 12.21 -0.79 16.54
CA GLU A 66 13.36 -0.36 17.35
C GLU A 66 14.71 -0.37 16.60
N LEU A 67 14.70 -0.36 15.26
CA LEU A 67 15.90 -0.33 14.40
C LEU A 67 16.50 1.06 14.28
N ILE A 68 15.72 2.09 14.61
CA ILE A 68 16.19 3.47 14.78
C ILE A 68 15.71 4.02 16.12
N THR A 69 16.49 4.92 16.69
CA THR A 69 16.12 5.67 17.87
C THR A 69 15.09 6.76 17.54
N GLU A 70 14.31 7.17 18.54
CA GLU A 70 13.41 8.33 18.44
C GLU A 70 14.15 9.62 18.03
N ASN A 71 15.43 9.76 18.38
CA ASN A 71 16.28 10.87 17.92
C ASN A 71 16.52 10.82 16.41
N GLN A 72 16.85 9.64 15.86
CA GLN A 72 17.06 9.45 14.43
C GLN A 72 15.76 9.67 13.64
N LYS A 73 14.62 9.15 14.14
CA LYS A 73 13.29 9.44 13.59
C LYS A 73 13.01 10.93 13.52
N ARG A 74 13.15 11.66 14.64
CA ARG A 74 12.95 13.12 14.68
C ARG A 74 13.88 13.86 13.73
N TYR A 75 15.12 13.42 13.61
CA TYR A 75 16.08 13.99 12.67
C TYR A 75 15.61 13.81 11.22
N LEU A 76 15.20 12.61 10.83
CA LEU A 76 14.64 12.34 9.50
C LEU A 76 13.39 13.20 9.27
N GLU A 77 12.44 13.23 10.19
CA GLU A 77 11.25 14.07 10.07
C GLU A 77 11.56 15.56 9.86
N LYS A 78 12.61 16.07 10.50
CA LYS A 78 13.12 17.42 10.28
C LYS A 78 13.66 17.59 8.85
N GLN A 79 14.40 16.61 8.32
CA GLN A 79 14.84 16.62 6.92
C GLN A 79 13.64 16.65 5.95
N PHE A 80 12.61 15.81 6.18
CA PHE A 80 11.37 15.83 5.37
C PHE A 80 10.72 17.22 5.33
N ASN A 81 10.69 17.92 6.47
CA ASN A 81 10.12 19.26 6.57
C ASN A 81 11.01 20.31 5.88
N GLN A 82 12.32 20.25 6.05
CA GLN A 82 13.28 21.16 5.41
C GLN A 82 13.24 21.05 3.89
N MET A 83 13.17 19.82 3.38
CA MET A 83 13.04 19.52 1.95
C MET A 83 11.61 19.70 1.42
N LYS A 84 10.64 20.00 2.29
CA LYS A 84 9.20 20.15 1.97
C LYS A 84 8.55 18.91 1.33
N ILE A 85 9.10 17.72 1.59
CA ILE A 85 8.61 16.45 1.02
C ILE A 85 7.69 15.66 1.96
N ARG A 86 7.41 16.15 3.19
CA ARG A 86 6.55 15.45 4.16
C ARG A 86 5.12 15.23 3.66
N LYS A 87 4.55 16.22 2.97
CA LYS A 87 3.16 16.15 2.46
C LYS A 87 3.06 15.47 1.09
N ARG A 88 4.07 15.68 0.25
CA ARG A 88 4.16 15.11 -1.09
C ARG A 88 5.62 14.80 -1.36
N GLU A 89 5.89 13.54 -1.60
CA GLU A 89 7.22 13.08 -1.99
C GLU A 89 7.55 13.51 -3.43
N PRO A 90 8.84 13.53 -3.82
CA PRO A 90 9.26 13.88 -5.18
C PRO A 90 8.54 13.05 -6.24
N VAL A 91 8.15 13.70 -7.35
CA VAL A 91 7.35 13.08 -8.42
C VAL A 91 8.11 11.94 -9.10
N GLU A 92 9.43 12.00 -9.12
CA GLU A 92 10.33 10.97 -9.65
C GLU A 92 10.25 9.65 -8.87
N LEU A 93 9.66 9.67 -7.67
CA LEU A 93 9.42 8.52 -6.81
C LEU A 93 7.97 8.02 -6.86
N ASP A 94 7.12 8.58 -7.72
CA ASP A 94 5.74 8.13 -7.86
C ASP A 94 5.72 6.67 -8.35
N ILE A 95 4.97 5.84 -7.62
CA ILE A 95 4.79 4.42 -7.94
C ILE A 95 3.60 4.31 -8.91
N PRO A 96 3.77 3.65 -10.07
CA PRO A 96 2.68 3.47 -11.01
C PRO A 96 1.55 2.66 -10.37
N ARG A 97 0.31 3.05 -10.65
CA ARG A 97 -0.87 2.29 -10.19
C ARG A 97 -0.81 0.87 -10.73
N GLU A 98 -0.99 -0.10 -9.84
CA GLU A 98 -1.07 -1.50 -10.23
C GLU A 98 -2.28 -1.73 -11.16
N GLN A 99 -2.06 -2.56 -12.18
CA GLN A 99 -3.08 -2.96 -13.13
C GLN A 99 -3.30 -4.47 -12.95
N PRO A 100 -4.22 -4.89 -12.05
CA PRO A 100 -4.42 -6.31 -11.76
C PRO A 100 -4.97 -7.02 -13.00
N LYS A 101 -4.26 -8.05 -13.47
CA LYS A 101 -4.65 -8.85 -14.66
C LYS A 101 -5.16 -10.24 -14.33
N LEU A 102 -4.80 -10.79 -13.17
CA LEU A 102 -5.06 -12.20 -12.84
C LEU A 102 -6.54 -12.59 -12.98
N LEU A 103 -7.45 -11.81 -12.39
CA LEU A 103 -8.88 -12.12 -12.44
C LEU A 103 -9.44 -12.02 -13.86
N ARG A 104 -9.06 -10.97 -14.60
CA ARG A 104 -9.39 -10.80 -16.02
C ARG A 104 -8.92 -12.00 -16.82
N ASP A 105 -7.69 -12.44 -16.61
CA ASP A 105 -7.07 -13.55 -17.33
C ASP A 105 -7.77 -14.88 -17.01
N ILE A 106 -8.12 -15.13 -15.73
CA ILE A 106 -8.87 -16.31 -15.32
C ILE A 106 -10.24 -16.35 -16.02
N ILE A 107 -10.99 -15.25 -15.96
CA ILE A 107 -12.32 -15.16 -16.58
C ILE A 107 -12.22 -15.34 -18.10
N THR A 108 -11.25 -14.67 -18.73
CA THR A 108 -11.03 -14.75 -20.19
C THR A 108 -10.66 -16.18 -20.61
N LYS A 109 -9.74 -16.83 -19.89
CA LYS A 109 -9.33 -18.22 -20.17
C LYS A 109 -10.49 -19.20 -19.97
N TYR A 110 -11.25 -19.03 -18.88
CA TYR A 110 -12.43 -19.87 -18.61
C TYR A 110 -13.48 -19.72 -19.71
N ARG A 111 -13.80 -18.48 -20.09
CA ARG A 111 -14.71 -18.16 -21.20
C ARG A 111 -14.32 -18.88 -22.48
N GLN A 112 -13.04 -18.77 -22.86
CA GLN A 112 -12.52 -19.38 -24.09
C GLN A 112 -12.61 -20.91 -24.04
N ARG A 113 -12.22 -21.53 -22.92
CA ARG A 113 -12.26 -22.98 -22.74
C ARG A 113 -13.68 -23.54 -22.81
N GLN A 114 -14.63 -22.85 -22.19
CA GLN A 114 -16.04 -23.26 -22.16
C GLN A 114 -16.86 -22.72 -23.34
N LYS A 115 -16.23 -21.96 -24.25
CA LYS A 115 -16.87 -21.31 -25.41
C LYS A 115 -18.11 -20.48 -25.03
N LEU A 116 -18.04 -19.79 -23.89
CA LEU A 116 -19.14 -18.97 -23.37
C LEU A 116 -19.17 -17.59 -24.02
N SER A 117 -20.38 -17.06 -24.23
CA SER A 117 -20.58 -15.65 -24.57
C SER A 117 -20.38 -14.76 -23.33
N VAL A 118 -20.16 -13.47 -23.55
CA VAL A 118 -20.08 -12.48 -22.46
C VAL A 118 -21.41 -12.45 -21.70
N LYS A 119 -22.53 -12.49 -22.42
CA LYS A 119 -23.88 -12.57 -21.86
C LYS A 119 -24.06 -13.73 -20.89
N GLN A 120 -23.65 -14.94 -21.28
CA GLN A 120 -23.76 -16.14 -20.42
C GLN A 120 -22.95 -16.01 -19.14
N LEU A 121 -21.76 -15.40 -19.22
CA LEU A 121 -20.97 -15.13 -18.03
C LEU A 121 -21.59 -14.03 -17.17
N ALA A 122 -22.08 -12.94 -17.76
CA ALA A 122 -22.76 -11.90 -17.01
C ALA A 122 -23.98 -12.46 -16.25
N GLU A 123 -24.79 -13.30 -16.91
CA GLU A 123 -25.90 -14.04 -16.29
C GLU A 123 -25.43 -14.94 -15.14
N PHE A 124 -24.35 -15.72 -15.31
CA PHE A 124 -23.80 -16.56 -14.25
C PHE A 124 -23.36 -15.76 -13.00
N PHE A 125 -22.84 -14.55 -13.21
CA PHE A 125 -22.44 -13.64 -12.13
C PHE A 125 -23.61 -12.79 -11.60
N ASN A 126 -24.83 -12.97 -12.12
CA ASN A 126 -26.01 -12.14 -11.83
C ASN A 126 -25.75 -10.64 -12.05
N LEU A 127 -25.08 -10.31 -13.16
CA LEU A 127 -24.76 -8.95 -13.58
C LEU A 127 -25.33 -8.68 -14.96
N ASN A 128 -25.60 -7.41 -15.27
CA ASN A 128 -25.80 -7.02 -16.65
C ASN A 128 -24.45 -7.04 -17.41
N GLU A 129 -24.50 -7.12 -18.74
CA GLU A 129 -23.30 -7.27 -19.56
C GLU A 129 -22.32 -6.10 -19.43
N ASN A 130 -22.83 -4.87 -19.34
CA ASN A 130 -21.98 -3.67 -19.25
C ASN A 130 -21.24 -3.61 -17.91
N ASP A 131 -21.94 -3.86 -16.80
CA ASP A 131 -21.39 -3.90 -15.45
C ASP A 131 -20.39 -5.04 -15.31
N PHE A 132 -20.67 -6.20 -15.92
CA PHE A 132 -19.74 -7.32 -15.94
C PHE A 132 -18.43 -6.94 -16.65
N LEU A 133 -18.51 -6.32 -17.82
CA LEU A 133 -17.34 -5.90 -18.58
C LEU A 133 -16.53 -4.83 -17.83
N ASP A 134 -17.20 -3.87 -17.19
CA ASP A 134 -16.55 -2.81 -16.41
C ASP A 134 -15.89 -3.35 -15.14
N ARG A 135 -16.62 -4.15 -14.35
CA ARG A 135 -16.14 -4.68 -13.07
C ARG A 135 -14.92 -5.58 -13.24
N TYR A 136 -14.87 -6.37 -14.30
CA TYR A 136 -13.78 -7.32 -14.53
C TYR A 136 -12.77 -6.85 -15.58
N ASN A 137 -12.87 -5.60 -16.03
CA ASN A 137 -11.96 -4.98 -16.99
C ASN A 137 -11.77 -5.83 -18.26
N LEU A 138 -12.89 -6.31 -18.81
CA LEU A 138 -12.97 -7.19 -19.97
C LEU A 138 -13.29 -6.46 -21.28
N ARG A 139 -13.30 -5.12 -21.24
CA ARG A 139 -13.34 -4.27 -22.44
C ARG A 139 -12.03 -4.36 -23.22
#